data_AF-A0A969LRA2-F1
#
_entry.id   AF-A0A969LRA2-F1
#
_cell.length_a   1.000
_cell.length_b   1.000
_cell.length_c   1.000
_cell.angle_alpha   90.00
_cell.angle_beta   90.00
_cell.angle_gamma   90.00
#
_symmetry.space_group_name_H-M   'P 1'
#
loop_
_entity.id
_entity.type
_entity.pdbx_description
1 polymer ?
#
loop_
_entity_poly.entity_id
_entity_poly.type
_entity_poly.pdbx_seq_one_letter_code
_entity_poly.pdbx_strand_id
1 'polypeptide(L)'
;MQAGTITGNIDQGDGADTFTMTSGVVGSLQQGGGLDTFLMTGGTILGAFTEGDFITITGGSIGSVNMTIANNVFVMSGGVILGNVVAGFQNDTFTLSGGDIGGNVNLGNGSNALTVSGGRIGDGITTGTGIDSLTWSGGRIAGAVDLGAGSDQATLANLTNSNLAGTTLVDGAAGTDRLTFSNSIISGVGLFQNWETVELTNGTQWTLDGNLALGDAGTLTGTLSIDSTSVLLGGGLNASILAFSPGQTAMVTNAGTIDLTNGGSSVTDTLTVVGNYVGAGGFVNLNTVLSTDGSPSDRLVIDGGTATGSSFLRIMNAGGGGAQTVGNGILVVDTINGGATLPSAFTLAVPWLRRALRLHPASEQR
;
A
#
# COMPACT_ATOMS: atom_id res chain seq x y z
N MET A 1 -11.25 38.91 7.44
CA MET A 1 -11.10 39.74 6.23
C MET A 1 -12.16 39.40 5.18
N GLN A 2 -12.88 40.41 4.67
CA GLN A 2 -13.91 40.25 3.63
C GLN A 2 -13.59 40.98 2.32
N ALA A 3 -12.63 41.90 2.32
CA ALA A 3 -12.11 42.64 1.16
C ALA A 3 -10.85 43.41 1.58
N GLY A 4 -10.20 44.07 0.63
CA GLY A 4 -9.06 44.96 0.86
C GLY A 4 -7.70 44.29 0.74
N THR A 5 -6.65 45.04 1.07
CA THR A 5 -5.26 44.58 1.01
C THR A 5 -4.52 45.02 2.28
N ILE A 6 -3.90 44.07 2.97
CA ILE A 6 -2.91 44.28 4.02
C ILE A 6 -1.62 43.65 3.51
N THR A 7 -0.64 44.44 3.09
CA THR A 7 0.60 43.90 2.51
C THR A 7 1.61 43.42 3.56
N GLY A 8 1.39 43.77 4.83
CA GLY A 8 2.25 43.38 5.95
C GLY A 8 1.78 42.11 6.66
N ASN A 9 2.43 41.83 7.79
CA ASN A 9 2.03 40.77 8.71
C ASN A 9 0.81 41.19 9.53
N ILE A 10 -0.14 40.27 9.70
CA ILE A 10 -1.14 40.33 10.77
C ILE A 10 -0.61 39.43 11.88
N ASP A 11 -0.35 40.02 13.04
CA ASP A 11 0.09 39.34 14.26
C ASP A 11 -1.02 39.47 15.31
N GLN A 12 -1.54 38.35 15.80
CA GLN A 12 -2.61 38.34 16.79
C GLN A 12 -2.09 38.28 18.24
N GLY A 13 -0.82 37.93 18.46
CA GLY A 13 -0.19 37.80 19.78
C GLY A 13 -0.67 36.58 20.56
N ASP A 14 -0.35 36.51 21.85
CA ASP A 14 -0.80 35.40 22.71
C ASP A 14 -2.30 35.49 23.01
N GLY A 15 -2.97 34.34 23.07
CA GLY A 15 -4.39 34.27 23.40
C GLY A 15 -5.07 33.12 22.70
N ALA A 16 -6.40 33.02 22.81
CA ALA A 16 -7.16 32.18 21.90
C ALA A 16 -7.74 33.09 20.82
N ASP A 17 -7.22 32.96 19.62
CA ASP A 17 -7.47 33.85 18.50
C ASP A 17 -8.35 33.21 17.43
N THR A 18 -9.04 34.07 16.69
CA THR A 18 -9.85 33.64 15.55
C THR A 18 -9.65 34.54 14.36
N PHE A 19 -9.27 33.95 13.24
CA PHE A 19 -9.18 34.66 11.96
C PHE A 19 -10.07 34.00 10.92
N THR A 20 -10.98 34.78 10.33
CA THR A 20 -11.85 34.34 9.24
C THR A 20 -11.59 35.16 7.99
N MET A 21 -11.32 34.50 6.86
CA MET A 21 -11.06 35.12 5.57
C MET A 21 -11.98 34.58 4.48
N THR A 22 -12.67 35.50 3.80
CA THR A 22 -13.61 35.17 2.70
C THR A 22 -13.18 35.81 1.37
N SER A 23 -12.38 36.89 1.42
CA SER A 23 -11.77 37.55 0.27
C SER A 23 -10.67 38.53 0.75
N GLY A 24 -10.07 39.28 -0.17
CA GLY A 24 -8.98 40.23 0.09
C GLY A 24 -7.59 39.60 0.01
N VAL A 25 -6.57 40.40 0.33
CA VAL A 25 -5.16 40.00 0.28
C VAL A 25 -4.45 40.33 1.61
N VAL A 26 -3.79 39.36 2.21
CA VAL A 26 -2.92 39.52 3.39
C VAL A 26 -1.49 39.16 3.01
N GLY A 27 -0.50 39.89 3.53
CA GLY A 27 0.92 39.58 3.37
C GLY A 27 1.26 38.25 4.05
N SER A 28 1.13 38.21 5.37
CA SER A 28 1.26 36.99 6.19
C SER A 28 0.35 37.06 7.41
N LEU A 29 0.09 35.91 8.03
CA LEU A 29 -0.71 35.79 9.24
C LEU A 29 0.03 34.96 10.28
N GLN A 30 0.12 35.46 11.51
CA GLN A 30 0.64 34.78 12.68
C GLN A 30 -0.40 34.85 13.80
N GLN A 31 -0.82 33.70 14.33
CA GLN A 31 -1.84 33.67 15.40
C GLN A 31 -1.27 33.69 16.81
N GLY A 32 0.01 33.36 17.01
CA GLY A 32 0.68 33.47 18.31
C GLY A 32 0.58 32.21 19.16
N GLY A 33 0.79 32.34 20.47
CA GLY A 33 0.60 31.24 21.40
C GLY A 33 -0.86 31.12 21.81
N GLY A 34 -1.44 29.93 21.74
CA GLY A 34 -2.89 29.85 21.85
C GLY A 34 -3.49 28.49 21.60
N LEU A 35 -4.82 28.48 21.50
CA LEU A 35 -5.57 27.45 20.78
C LEU A 35 -6.43 28.19 19.77
N ASP A 36 -5.87 28.37 18.58
CA ASP A 36 -6.31 29.35 17.61
C ASP A 36 -7.14 28.70 16.51
N THR A 37 -8.11 29.46 16.00
CA THR A 37 -8.99 29.02 14.92
C THR A 37 -8.79 29.85 13.67
N PHE A 38 -8.60 29.18 12.53
CA PHE A 38 -8.50 29.80 11.22
C PHE A 38 -9.53 29.21 10.25
N LEU A 39 -10.30 30.08 9.61
CA LEU A 39 -11.23 29.72 8.54
C LEU A 39 -10.94 30.53 7.28
N MET A 40 -10.64 29.84 6.18
CA MET A 40 -10.52 30.45 4.85
C MET A 40 -11.50 29.84 3.86
N THR A 41 -12.30 30.70 3.23
CA THR A 41 -13.25 30.34 2.16
C THR A 41 -12.93 31.03 0.83
N GLY A 42 -12.02 32.02 0.84
CA GLY A 42 -11.60 32.78 -0.33
C GLY A 42 -10.53 33.82 0.01
N GLY A 43 -10.02 34.53 -1.00
CA GLY A 43 -8.94 35.53 -0.86
C GLY A 43 -7.53 34.93 -0.96
N THR A 44 -6.52 35.71 -0.60
CA THR A 44 -5.10 35.32 -0.70
C THR A 44 -4.29 35.73 0.52
N ILE A 45 -3.54 34.78 1.11
CA ILE A 45 -2.41 35.06 2.00
C ILE A 45 -1.14 34.82 1.18
N LEU A 46 -0.38 35.87 0.87
CA LEU A 46 0.75 35.79 -0.06
C LEU A 46 1.91 34.95 0.49
N GLY A 47 2.18 35.10 1.77
CA GLY A 47 3.25 34.42 2.50
C GLY A 47 2.74 33.29 3.38
N ALA A 48 3.41 33.12 4.51
CA ALA A 48 3.07 32.07 5.46
C ALA A 48 1.84 32.45 6.32
N PHE A 49 1.06 31.43 6.64
CA PHE A 49 0.20 31.39 7.81
C PHE A 49 0.89 30.52 8.88
N THR A 50 1.15 31.09 10.05
CA THR A 50 1.92 30.45 11.13
C THR A 50 1.17 30.41 12.45
N GLU A 51 1.50 29.42 13.28
CA GLU A 51 1.05 29.28 14.67
C GLU A 51 -0.47 29.12 14.80
N GLY A 52 -1.12 28.43 13.87
CA GLY A 52 -2.55 28.11 13.99
C GLY A 52 -2.78 26.65 14.37
N ASP A 53 -3.78 26.39 15.21
CA ASP A 53 -4.11 25.04 15.69
C ASP A 53 -5.26 24.38 14.93
N PHE A 54 -6.40 25.06 14.81
CA PHE A 54 -7.62 24.57 14.19
C PHE A 54 -7.87 25.26 12.85
N ILE A 55 -7.40 24.65 11.77
CA ILE A 55 -7.35 25.24 10.43
C ILE A 55 -8.41 24.59 9.54
N THR A 56 -9.29 25.40 8.96
CA THR A 56 -10.24 24.98 7.93
C THR A 56 -10.09 25.82 6.66
N ILE A 57 -9.79 25.17 5.53
CA ILE A 57 -9.65 25.80 4.22
C ILE A 57 -10.62 25.15 3.23
N THR A 58 -11.52 25.95 2.69
CA THR A 58 -12.51 25.52 1.68
C THR A 58 -12.32 26.25 0.34
N GLY A 59 -11.49 27.29 0.31
CA GLY A 59 -11.20 28.10 -0.86
C GLY A 59 -10.10 29.12 -0.58
N GLY A 60 -9.71 29.88 -1.61
CA GLY A 60 -8.63 30.87 -1.51
C GLY A 60 -7.24 30.30 -1.80
N SER A 61 -6.20 31.10 -1.54
CA SER A 61 -4.81 30.70 -1.75
C SER A 61 -3.90 31.16 -0.61
N ILE A 62 -2.99 30.30 -0.15
CA ILE A 62 -1.98 30.58 0.88
C ILE A 62 -0.60 30.22 0.34
N GLY A 63 0.44 30.98 0.70
CA GLY A 63 1.83 30.64 0.40
C GLY A 63 2.25 29.32 1.05
N SER A 64 2.24 29.25 2.38
CA SER A 64 2.51 28.02 3.14
C SER A 64 1.79 28.04 4.49
N VAL A 65 1.64 26.88 5.12
CA VAL A 65 1.02 26.75 6.46
C VAL A 65 2.01 26.10 7.42
N ASN A 66 2.16 26.66 8.62
CA ASN A 66 2.97 26.11 9.71
C ASN A 66 2.21 26.20 11.03
N MET A 67 1.80 25.06 11.58
CA MET A 67 0.98 24.95 12.78
C MET A 67 1.81 24.85 14.08
N THR A 68 3.15 24.91 13.95
CA THR A 68 4.10 24.89 15.07
C THR A 68 3.86 23.75 16.08
N ILE A 69 3.66 24.04 17.36
CA ILE A 69 3.68 23.07 18.46
C ILE A 69 2.32 23.06 19.18
N ALA A 70 1.49 22.07 18.87
CA ALA A 70 0.24 21.76 19.55
C ALA A 70 -0.27 20.40 19.05
N ASN A 71 -1.45 19.95 19.52
CA ASN A 71 -2.19 18.91 18.79
C ASN A 71 -3.05 19.62 17.74
N ASN A 72 -2.56 19.73 16.52
CA ASN A 72 -3.17 20.55 15.49
C ASN A 72 -4.23 19.76 14.70
N VAL A 73 -5.21 20.49 14.15
CA VAL A 73 -6.24 19.96 13.27
C VAL A 73 -6.27 20.79 12.00
N PHE A 74 -5.83 20.18 10.90
CA PHE A 74 -5.88 20.76 9.58
C PHE A 74 -6.95 20.08 8.71
N VAL A 75 -7.87 20.87 8.18
CA VAL A 75 -8.92 20.39 7.27
C VAL A 75 -8.93 21.24 6.00
N MET A 76 -8.78 20.59 4.86
CA MET A 76 -8.86 21.22 3.55
C MET A 76 -9.81 20.48 2.61
N SER A 77 -10.77 21.22 2.05
CA SER A 77 -11.75 20.70 1.07
C SER A 77 -11.73 21.46 -0.26
N GLY A 78 -10.89 22.49 -0.38
CA GLY A 78 -10.74 23.32 -1.56
C GLY A 78 -9.63 24.36 -1.37
N GLY A 79 -9.41 25.21 -2.36
CA GLY A 79 -8.34 26.22 -2.34
C GLY A 79 -6.97 25.66 -2.73
N VAL A 80 -5.94 26.50 -2.58
CA VAL A 80 -4.56 26.19 -2.99
C VAL A 80 -3.58 26.62 -1.91
N ILE A 81 -2.70 25.72 -1.49
CA ILE A 81 -1.48 26.04 -0.73
C ILE A 81 -0.31 25.87 -1.68
N LEU A 82 0.46 26.92 -1.92
CA LEU A 82 1.53 26.88 -2.93
C LEU A 82 2.73 26.04 -2.47
N GLY A 83 3.05 26.10 -1.17
CA GLY A 83 4.16 25.40 -0.54
C GLY A 83 3.69 24.30 0.41
N ASN A 84 4.35 24.23 1.56
CA ASN A 84 4.19 23.13 2.51
C ASN A 84 3.07 23.38 3.52
N VAL A 85 2.58 22.28 4.08
CA VAL A 85 1.83 22.24 5.34
C VAL A 85 2.71 21.56 6.37
N VAL A 86 3.04 22.25 7.45
CA VAL A 86 3.95 21.73 8.48
C VAL A 86 3.30 21.77 9.86
N ALA A 87 3.41 20.67 10.60
CA ALA A 87 3.28 20.59 12.04
C ALA A 87 4.64 20.17 12.64
N GLY A 88 4.90 20.52 13.90
CA GLY A 88 6.21 20.31 14.51
C GLY A 88 6.31 19.05 15.37
N PHE A 89 5.41 18.93 16.35
CA PHE A 89 5.44 17.91 17.39
C PHE A 89 4.04 17.65 17.93
N GLN A 90 3.88 16.51 18.62
CA GLN A 90 2.65 16.01 19.23
C GLN A 90 1.72 15.37 18.20
N ASN A 91 0.45 15.16 18.56
CA ASN A 91 -0.46 14.33 17.78
C ASN A 91 -1.30 15.22 16.88
N ASP A 92 -0.97 15.25 15.61
CA ASP A 92 -1.63 16.10 14.63
C ASP A 92 -2.66 15.33 13.79
N THR A 93 -3.73 16.01 13.42
CA THR A 93 -4.77 15.49 12.51
C THR A 93 -4.77 16.28 11.22
N PHE A 94 -4.62 15.60 10.09
CA PHE A 94 -4.65 16.18 8.76
C PHE A 94 -5.75 15.53 7.92
N THR A 95 -6.62 16.34 7.32
CA THR A 95 -7.67 15.89 6.40
C THR A 95 -7.66 16.68 5.11
N LEU A 96 -7.48 15.99 3.98
CA LEU A 96 -7.62 16.53 2.63
C LEU A 96 -8.74 15.81 1.88
N SER A 97 -9.80 16.55 1.53
CA SER A 97 -10.92 16.08 0.72
C SER A 97 -11.03 16.76 -0.64
N GLY A 98 -10.28 17.84 -0.85
CA GLY A 98 -10.23 18.62 -2.09
C GLY A 98 -9.22 19.76 -2.00
N GLY A 99 -8.88 20.37 -3.14
CA GLY A 99 -7.86 21.42 -3.23
C GLY A 99 -6.48 20.91 -3.66
N ASP A 100 -5.48 21.81 -3.66
CA ASP A 100 -4.11 21.53 -4.09
C ASP A 100 -3.10 22.04 -3.05
N ILE A 101 -2.23 21.16 -2.58
CA ILE A 101 -1.04 21.48 -1.79
C ILE A 101 0.15 21.25 -2.70
N GLY A 102 0.84 22.32 -3.09
CA GLY A 102 1.94 22.26 -4.04
C GLY A 102 3.20 21.60 -3.48
N GLY A 103 3.42 21.70 -2.17
CA GLY A 103 4.57 21.15 -1.47
C GLY A 103 4.27 19.88 -0.68
N ASN A 104 5.10 19.68 0.34
CA ASN A 104 5.07 18.53 1.25
C ASN A 104 4.09 18.77 2.42
N VAL A 105 3.51 17.69 2.94
CA VAL A 105 2.83 17.68 4.24
C VAL A 105 3.74 17.00 5.25
N ASN A 106 4.30 17.76 6.19
CA ASN A 106 5.15 17.24 7.26
C ASN A 106 4.44 17.43 8.60
N LEU A 107 4.08 16.36 9.30
CA LEU A 107 3.45 16.46 10.62
C LEU A 107 4.45 16.36 11.78
N GLY A 108 5.72 16.14 11.50
CA GLY A 108 6.74 16.04 12.54
C GLY A 108 6.46 14.90 13.51
N ASN A 109 7.10 14.92 14.69
CA ASN A 109 7.05 13.80 15.61
C ASN A 109 5.75 13.75 16.42
N GLY A 110 5.17 12.57 16.58
CA GLY A 110 4.06 12.24 17.45
C GLY A 110 3.18 11.20 16.78
N SER A 111 2.03 10.89 17.37
CA SER A 111 1.09 9.92 16.78
C SER A 111 0.08 10.67 15.91
N ASN A 112 0.34 10.73 14.61
CA ASN A 112 -0.43 11.54 13.68
C ASN A 112 -1.53 10.74 12.97
N ALA A 113 -2.60 11.44 12.58
CA ALA A 113 -3.72 10.88 11.85
C ALA A 113 -3.97 11.65 10.56
N LEU A 114 -3.79 10.98 9.41
CA LEU A 114 -3.90 11.56 8.08
C LEU A 114 -5.03 10.90 7.30
N THR A 115 -5.89 11.72 6.70
CA THR A 115 -6.94 11.27 5.78
C THR A 115 -6.85 12.03 4.47
N VAL A 116 -6.66 11.32 3.36
CA VAL A 116 -6.68 11.86 2.00
C VAL A 116 -7.79 11.16 1.21
N SER A 117 -8.89 11.85 1.00
CA SER A 117 -10.06 11.36 0.23
C SER A 117 -10.24 12.07 -1.11
N GLY A 118 -9.49 13.16 -1.33
CA GLY A 118 -9.52 13.95 -2.56
C GLY A 118 -8.36 14.94 -2.62
N GLY A 119 -8.36 15.81 -3.62
CA GLY A 119 -7.33 16.83 -3.80
C GLY A 119 -5.97 16.29 -4.28
N ARG A 120 -4.94 17.14 -4.19
CA ARG A 120 -3.56 16.81 -4.57
C ARG A 120 -2.57 17.27 -3.50
N ILE A 121 -1.59 16.42 -3.21
CA ILE A 121 -0.35 16.77 -2.51
C ILE A 121 0.81 16.62 -3.50
N GLY A 122 1.64 17.66 -3.60
CA GLY A 122 2.64 17.80 -4.65
C GLY A 122 3.99 17.17 -4.35
N ASP A 123 4.39 17.12 -3.07
CA ASP A 123 5.74 16.69 -2.66
C ASP A 123 5.73 15.82 -1.39
N GLY A 124 4.81 14.87 -1.33
CA GLY A 124 4.85 13.78 -0.37
C GLY A 124 4.29 14.11 1.03
N ILE A 125 4.44 13.12 1.90
CA ILE A 125 4.02 13.14 3.31
C ILE A 125 5.18 12.64 4.17
N THR A 126 5.38 13.27 5.34
CA THR A 126 6.34 12.81 6.36
C THR A 126 5.73 12.94 7.77
N THR A 127 5.83 11.90 8.60
CA THR A 127 5.28 11.90 9.99
C THR A 127 6.31 11.56 11.08
N GLY A 128 7.60 11.45 10.74
CA GLY A 128 8.67 11.52 11.72
C GLY A 128 8.78 10.31 12.66
N THR A 129 8.35 10.45 13.91
CA THR A 129 8.41 9.37 14.90
C THR A 129 7.09 9.29 15.64
N GLY A 130 6.59 8.10 15.96
CA GLY A 130 5.39 7.93 16.77
C GLY A 130 4.62 6.71 16.32
N ILE A 131 3.29 6.72 16.44
CA ILE A 131 2.45 5.70 15.80
C ILE A 131 1.50 6.47 14.89
N ASP A 132 1.76 6.39 13.60
CA ASP A 132 1.08 7.17 12.59
C ASP A 132 0.03 6.34 11.84
N SER A 133 -1.00 7.04 11.37
CA SER A 133 -2.07 6.42 10.59
C SER A 133 -2.38 7.22 9.33
N LEU A 134 -2.38 6.56 8.18
CA LEU A 134 -2.77 7.12 6.89
C LEU A 134 -3.97 6.36 6.33
N THR A 135 -5.06 7.08 6.07
CA THR A 135 -6.17 6.61 5.23
C THR A 135 -6.15 7.36 3.90
N TRP A 136 -5.79 6.66 2.82
CA TRP A 136 -5.78 7.19 1.47
C TRP A 136 -6.89 6.54 0.63
N SER A 137 -7.93 7.30 0.31
CA SER A 137 -9.14 6.81 -0.35
C SER A 137 -9.55 7.55 -1.62
N GLY A 138 -8.77 8.55 -2.03
CA GLY A 138 -8.96 9.31 -3.26
C GLY A 138 -7.88 10.37 -3.44
N GLY A 139 -8.05 11.25 -4.43
CA GLY A 139 -7.04 12.27 -4.72
C GLY A 139 -5.71 11.68 -5.20
N ARG A 140 -4.62 12.46 -5.09
CA ARG A 140 -3.28 12.09 -5.55
C ARG A 140 -2.20 12.61 -4.59
N ILE A 141 -1.24 11.77 -4.26
CA ILE A 141 -0.05 12.14 -3.47
C ILE A 141 1.17 11.88 -4.35
N ALA A 142 1.80 12.93 -4.87
CA ALA A 142 3.09 12.82 -5.56
C ALA A 142 4.23 12.84 -4.53
N GLY A 143 5.40 12.33 -4.89
CA GLY A 143 6.55 12.22 -3.98
C GLY A 143 6.47 11.01 -3.06
N ALA A 144 7.29 11.01 -2.00
CA ALA A 144 7.36 9.93 -1.03
C ALA A 144 6.31 10.11 0.08
N VAL A 145 5.71 9.01 0.51
CA VAL A 145 4.98 8.90 1.78
C VAL A 145 5.89 8.14 2.72
N ASP A 146 6.37 8.81 3.77
CA ASP A 146 7.29 8.27 4.77
C ASP A 146 6.64 8.41 6.15
N LEU A 147 6.27 7.27 6.75
CA LEU A 147 5.65 7.26 8.07
C LEU A 147 6.69 7.29 9.21
N GLY A 148 7.97 7.07 8.89
CA GLY A 148 9.06 7.25 9.83
C GLY A 148 9.18 6.13 10.87
N ALA A 149 9.68 6.45 12.06
CA ALA A 149 9.90 5.43 13.09
C ALA A 149 8.63 5.22 13.92
N GLY A 150 8.12 4.00 13.98
CA GLY A 150 6.82 3.79 14.58
C GLY A 150 6.27 2.39 14.47
N SER A 151 4.99 2.21 14.70
CA SER A 151 4.31 0.97 14.34
C SER A 151 3.06 1.39 13.62
N ASP A 152 3.26 1.73 12.36
CA ASP A 152 2.42 2.62 11.60
C ASP A 152 1.42 1.84 10.76
N GLN A 153 0.34 2.52 10.39
CA GLN A 153 -0.75 1.91 9.64
C GLN A 153 -1.11 2.74 8.42
N ALA A 154 -1.03 2.15 7.23
CA ALA A 154 -1.55 2.74 6.00
C ALA A 154 -2.70 1.90 5.43
N THR A 155 -3.82 2.54 5.14
CA THR A 155 -4.93 1.95 4.40
C THR A 155 -5.12 2.67 3.07
N LEU A 156 -4.95 1.95 1.97
CA LEU A 156 -5.16 2.44 0.60
C LEU A 156 -6.45 1.82 0.04
N ALA A 157 -7.52 2.62 -0.01
CA ALA A 157 -8.87 2.15 -0.29
C ALA A 157 -9.46 2.73 -1.58
N ASN A 158 -10.09 1.91 -2.41
CA ASN A 158 -10.73 2.34 -3.67
C ASN A 158 -9.76 3.05 -4.66
N LEU A 159 -8.47 2.74 -4.58
CA LEU A 159 -7.45 3.41 -5.40
C LEU A 159 -7.13 2.63 -6.67
N THR A 160 -6.66 3.37 -7.68
CA THR A 160 -6.04 2.83 -8.88
C THR A 160 -4.63 3.43 -9.05
N ASN A 161 -3.82 2.90 -9.96
CA ASN A 161 -2.52 3.52 -10.31
C ASN A 161 -2.62 5.00 -10.72
N SER A 162 -3.79 5.49 -11.14
CA SER A 162 -3.98 6.92 -11.44
C SER A 162 -3.85 7.80 -10.19
N ASN A 163 -4.26 7.29 -9.02
CA ASN A 163 -4.10 7.97 -7.73
C ASN A 163 -2.63 7.97 -7.31
N LEU A 164 -1.89 6.90 -7.62
CA LEU A 164 -0.47 6.74 -7.30
C LEU A 164 0.47 7.42 -8.32
N ALA A 165 -0.07 8.15 -9.30
CA ALA A 165 0.75 8.77 -10.32
C ALA A 165 1.78 9.73 -9.67
N GLY A 166 3.06 9.57 -9.96
CA GLY A 166 4.12 10.40 -9.38
C GLY A 166 4.40 10.15 -7.89
N THR A 167 3.71 9.22 -7.23
CA THR A 167 4.18 8.65 -5.97
C THR A 167 5.49 7.92 -6.23
N THR A 168 6.50 8.16 -5.40
CA THR A 168 7.83 7.57 -5.57
C THR A 168 8.13 6.47 -4.56
N LEU A 169 7.46 6.52 -3.41
CA LEU A 169 7.66 5.60 -2.29
C LEU A 169 6.46 5.69 -1.33
N VAL A 170 6.11 4.58 -0.69
CA VAL A 170 5.18 4.44 0.42
C VAL A 170 5.86 3.52 1.44
N ASP A 171 6.45 4.15 2.46
CA ASP A 171 7.38 3.54 3.40
C ASP A 171 6.77 3.48 4.81
N GLY A 172 6.76 2.28 5.41
CA GLY A 172 6.51 2.11 6.84
C GLY A 172 7.73 2.44 7.70
N ALA A 173 8.91 2.46 7.08
CA ALA A 173 10.21 2.74 7.68
C ALA A 173 10.57 1.80 8.83
N ALA A 174 10.68 2.26 10.07
CA ALA A 174 11.24 1.46 11.16
C ALA A 174 10.19 1.08 12.17
N GLY A 175 10.01 -0.22 12.40
CA GLY A 175 9.26 -0.72 13.53
C GLY A 175 8.34 -1.87 13.18
N THR A 176 7.02 -1.76 13.33
CA THR A 176 6.14 -2.90 12.98
C THR A 176 4.87 -2.39 12.34
N ASP A 177 4.91 -2.38 11.03
CA ASP A 177 4.05 -1.57 10.20
C ASP A 177 3.06 -2.44 9.42
N ARG A 178 1.93 -1.82 9.11
CA ARG A 178 0.80 -2.48 8.46
C ARG A 178 0.29 -1.69 7.27
N LEU A 179 0.31 -2.33 6.11
CA LEU A 179 -0.25 -1.83 4.86
C LEU A 179 -1.46 -2.67 4.46
N THR A 180 -2.63 -2.04 4.47
CA THR A 180 -3.87 -2.65 3.99
C THR A 180 -4.30 -2.00 2.67
N PHE A 181 -4.43 -2.82 1.63
CA PHE A 181 -5.14 -2.46 0.42
C PHE A 181 -6.58 -2.95 0.53
N SER A 182 -7.55 -2.09 0.21
CA SER A 182 -8.98 -2.39 0.33
C SER A 182 -9.73 -1.94 -0.93
N ASN A 183 -10.32 -2.87 -1.68
CA ASN A 183 -10.99 -2.56 -2.95
C ASN A 183 -10.14 -1.72 -3.92
N SER A 184 -8.82 -1.95 -3.94
CA SER A 184 -7.87 -1.19 -4.77
C SER A 184 -7.35 -2.05 -5.92
N ILE A 185 -7.10 -1.43 -7.07
CA ILE A 185 -6.55 -2.10 -8.27
C ILE A 185 -5.22 -1.41 -8.62
N ILE A 186 -4.11 -2.03 -8.23
CA ILE A 186 -2.80 -1.39 -8.24
C ILE A 186 -1.69 -2.30 -8.76
N SER A 187 -0.56 -1.69 -9.12
CA SER A 187 0.72 -2.33 -9.42
C SER A 187 1.86 -1.52 -8.77
N GLY A 188 3.12 -1.81 -9.09
CA GLY A 188 4.27 -1.06 -8.60
C GLY A 188 4.70 -1.55 -7.22
N VAL A 189 5.00 -2.84 -7.08
CA VAL A 189 5.32 -3.41 -5.76
C VAL A 189 6.52 -2.73 -5.11
N GLY A 190 7.48 -2.27 -5.92
CA GLY A 190 8.66 -1.55 -5.45
C GLY A 190 8.37 -0.16 -4.84
N LEU A 191 7.14 0.35 -5.00
CA LEU A 191 6.70 1.57 -4.31
C LEU A 191 6.48 1.33 -2.82
N PHE A 192 6.19 0.10 -2.40
CA PHE A 192 5.83 -0.22 -1.02
C PHE A 192 6.99 -0.92 -0.33
N GLN A 193 7.58 -0.27 0.67
CA GLN A 193 8.79 -0.76 1.34
C GLN A 193 8.63 -0.74 2.86
N ASN A 194 9.36 -1.62 3.53
CA ASN A 194 9.42 -1.75 4.99
C ASN A 194 8.03 -1.93 5.62
N TRP A 195 7.34 -2.99 5.21
CA TRP A 195 6.03 -3.37 5.74
C TRP A 195 6.07 -4.80 6.29
N GLU A 196 5.87 -4.98 7.59
CA GLU A 196 5.83 -6.29 8.25
C GLU A 196 4.51 -7.01 7.97
N THR A 197 3.41 -6.28 7.81
CA THR A 197 2.09 -6.85 7.56
C THR A 197 1.46 -6.19 6.34
N VAL A 198 1.34 -6.95 5.25
CA VAL A 198 0.64 -6.51 4.04
C VAL A 198 -0.65 -7.32 3.85
N GLU A 199 -1.74 -6.64 3.55
CA GLU A 199 -3.05 -7.28 3.39
C GLU A 199 -3.80 -6.81 2.17
N LEU A 200 -4.34 -7.77 1.41
CA LEU A 200 -5.26 -7.51 0.31
C LEU A 200 -6.67 -7.87 0.76
N THR A 201 -7.52 -6.86 0.83
CA THR A 201 -8.89 -6.98 1.36
C THR A 201 -9.94 -6.45 0.40
N ASN A 202 -11.18 -6.89 0.57
CA ASN A 202 -12.38 -6.32 -0.04
C ASN A 202 -12.30 -6.16 -1.57
N GLY A 203 -11.91 -7.22 -2.29
CA GLY A 203 -11.84 -7.20 -3.75
C GLY A 203 -10.59 -6.53 -4.32
N THR A 204 -9.54 -6.40 -3.52
CA THR A 204 -8.27 -5.82 -4.00
C THR A 204 -7.66 -6.69 -5.10
N GLN A 205 -7.12 -6.04 -6.13
CA GLN A 205 -6.27 -6.65 -7.13
C GLN A 205 -4.89 -5.99 -7.11
N TRP A 206 -3.85 -6.73 -6.75
CA TRP A 206 -2.47 -6.25 -6.79
C TRP A 206 -1.66 -7.02 -7.82
N THR A 207 -1.06 -6.30 -8.77
CA THR A 207 -0.20 -6.88 -9.80
C THR A 207 1.25 -6.80 -9.37
N LEU A 208 1.91 -7.96 -9.26
CA LEU A 208 3.35 -8.06 -9.11
C LEU A 208 4.02 -7.66 -10.43
N ASP A 209 4.88 -6.66 -10.38
CA ASP A 209 5.76 -6.24 -11.47
C ASP A 209 7.25 -6.35 -11.09
N GLY A 210 7.51 -6.99 -9.96
CA GLY A 210 8.83 -7.25 -9.41
C GLY A 210 8.72 -8.14 -8.18
N ASN A 211 9.82 -8.23 -7.42
CA ASN A 211 9.83 -8.95 -6.16
C ASN A 211 9.19 -8.10 -5.04
N LEU A 212 8.48 -8.76 -4.14
CA LEU A 212 7.93 -8.16 -2.93
C LEU A 212 8.81 -8.57 -1.74
N ALA A 213 9.47 -7.59 -1.12
CA ALA A 213 10.18 -7.77 0.15
C ALA A 213 9.27 -7.36 1.31
N LEU A 214 9.23 -8.17 2.37
CA LEU A 214 8.40 -7.94 3.56
C LEU A 214 9.28 -7.75 4.81
N GLY A 215 8.90 -6.79 5.63
CA GLY A 215 9.65 -6.33 6.80
C GLY A 215 10.74 -5.31 6.47
N ASP A 216 11.53 -4.97 7.50
CA ASP A 216 12.59 -3.97 7.46
C ASP A 216 13.92 -4.51 8.04
N ALA A 217 14.90 -3.64 8.29
CA ALA A 217 16.19 -4.01 8.87
C ALA A 217 16.15 -4.40 10.36
N GLY A 218 15.08 -4.03 11.09
CA GLY A 218 14.86 -4.37 12.49
C GLY A 218 14.05 -5.65 12.70
N THR A 219 12.98 -5.85 11.94
CA THR A 219 12.06 -7.00 12.00
C THR A 219 12.46 -8.14 11.10
N LEU A 220 13.24 -7.83 10.04
CA LEU A 220 13.87 -8.77 9.11
C LEU A 220 12.92 -9.50 8.16
N THR A 221 11.63 -9.56 8.45
CA THR A 221 10.63 -10.35 7.73
C THR A 221 9.21 -9.82 7.92
N GLY A 222 8.26 -10.38 7.16
CA GLY A 222 6.86 -10.03 7.30
C GLY A 222 5.91 -11.05 6.67
N THR A 223 4.66 -10.62 6.57
CA THR A 223 3.53 -11.44 6.15
C THR A 223 2.73 -10.76 5.05
N LEU A 224 2.23 -11.56 4.11
CA LEU A 224 1.23 -11.17 3.13
C LEU A 224 -0.04 -12.00 3.35
N SER A 225 -1.18 -11.35 3.51
CA SER A 225 -2.48 -12.01 3.52
C SER A 225 -3.34 -11.58 2.33
N ILE A 226 -4.01 -12.55 1.72
CA ILE A 226 -4.92 -12.33 0.58
C ILE A 226 -6.29 -12.83 1.03
N ASP A 227 -7.24 -11.92 1.23
CA ASP A 227 -8.59 -12.30 1.66
C ASP A 227 -9.35 -13.04 0.56
N SER A 228 -10.47 -13.68 0.92
CA SER A 228 -11.26 -14.52 0.01
C SER A 228 -11.82 -13.82 -1.23
N THR A 229 -11.80 -12.49 -1.26
CA THR A 229 -12.33 -11.68 -2.36
C THR A 229 -11.24 -11.07 -3.24
N SER A 230 -9.99 -11.11 -2.78
CA SER A 230 -8.86 -10.41 -3.39
C SER A 230 -8.02 -11.31 -4.30
N VAL A 231 -7.26 -10.68 -5.18
CA VAL A 231 -6.45 -11.33 -6.20
C VAL A 231 -5.03 -10.75 -6.20
N LEU A 232 -4.03 -11.63 -6.11
CA LEU A 232 -2.64 -11.32 -6.41
C LEU A 232 -2.32 -11.81 -7.83
N LEU A 233 -2.00 -10.89 -8.74
CA LEU A 233 -1.64 -11.21 -10.12
C LEU A 233 -0.11 -11.32 -10.23
N GLY A 234 0.39 -12.45 -10.73
CA GLY A 234 1.83 -12.73 -10.86
C GLY A 234 2.27 -13.25 -12.23
N GLY A 235 1.36 -13.33 -13.21
CA GLY A 235 1.66 -13.82 -14.56
C GLY A 235 2.48 -12.86 -15.41
N GLY A 236 3.28 -13.42 -16.32
CA GLY A 236 4.18 -12.70 -17.22
C GLY A 236 5.57 -12.40 -16.63
N LEU A 237 5.85 -12.88 -15.41
CA LEU A 237 7.13 -12.72 -14.74
C LEU A 237 7.41 -13.88 -13.77
N ASN A 238 8.66 -13.92 -13.29
CA ASN A 238 9.10 -14.86 -12.27
C ASN A 238 9.37 -14.10 -10.96
N ALA A 239 8.30 -13.72 -10.27
CA ALA A 239 8.35 -12.91 -9.05
C ALA A 239 8.65 -13.76 -7.81
N SER A 240 9.26 -13.13 -6.82
CA SER A 240 9.43 -13.69 -5.47
C SER A 240 8.74 -12.82 -4.42
N ILE A 241 8.12 -13.48 -3.44
CA ILE A 241 7.74 -12.89 -2.15
C ILE A 241 8.77 -13.38 -1.14
N LEU A 242 9.51 -12.45 -0.54
CA LEU A 242 10.63 -12.74 0.33
C LEU A 242 10.62 -11.86 1.58
N ALA A 243 11.35 -12.31 2.59
CA ALA A 243 11.67 -11.48 3.75
C ALA A 243 12.71 -10.41 3.37
N PHE A 244 12.76 -9.30 4.13
CA PHE A 244 13.73 -8.24 3.94
C PHE A 244 15.17 -8.74 4.03
N SER A 245 15.47 -9.54 5.05
CA SER A 245 16.81 -10.09 5.25
C SER A 245 16.98 -11.48 4.63
N PRO A 246 18.03 -11.72 3.82
CA PRO A 246 18.32 -13.05 3.29
C PRO A 246 18.47 -14.11 4.40
N GLY A 247 17.89 -15.29 4.17
CA GLY A 247 17.90 -16.39 5.14
C GLY A 247 16.74 -16.37 6.15
N GLN A 248 15.95 -15.29 6.19
CA GLN A 248 14.66 -15.29 6.88
C GLN A 248 13.54 -15.83 5.98
N THR A 249 12.45 -16.26 6.59
CA THR A 249 11.26 -16.76 5.87
C THR A 249 10.13 -15.74 5.94
N ALA A 250 9.56 -15.39 4.79
CA ALA A 250 8.28 -14.70 4.72
C ALA A 250 7.11 -15.66 5.02
N MET A 251 5.92 -15.12 5.29
CA MET A 251 4.68 -15.90 5.38
C MET A 251 3.62 -15.37 4.41
N VAL A 252 3.08 -16.25 3.57
CA VAL A 252 1.95 -15.93 2.69
C VAL A 252 0.72 -16.74 3.12
N THR A 253 -0.38 -16.06 3.42
CA THR A 253 -1.68 -16.68 3.70
C THR A 253 -2.65 -16.39 2.56
N ASN A 254 -3.16 -17.43 1.89
CA ASN A 254 -4.01 -17.30 0.71
C ASN A 254 -5.43 -17.83 0.96
N ALA A 255 -6.36 -16.93 1.26
CA ALA A 255 -7.80 -17.21 1.21
C ALA A 255 -8.43 -16.82 -0.14
N GLY A 256 -7.78 -15.91 -0.89
CA GLY A 256 -8.25 -15.38 -2.18
C GLY A 256 -7.76 -16.15 -3.40
N THR A 257 -7.28 -15.43 -4.41
CA THR A 257 -6.70 -16.03 -5.62
C THR A 257 -5.29 -15.50 -5.86
N ILE A 258 -4.33 -16.40 -6.04
CA ILE A 258 -3.06 -16.11 -6.70
C ILE A 258 -3.23 -16.51 -8.17
N ASP A 259 -3.02 -15.58 -9.09
CA ASP A 259 -3.23 -15.80 -10.52
C ASP A 259 -1.95 -15.60 -11.33
N LEU A 260 -1.43 -16.68 -11.92
CA LEU A 260 -0.31 -16.63 -12.85
C LEU A 260 -0.75 -16.58 -14.32
N THR A 261 -2.06 -16.61 -14.59
CA THR A 261 -2.61 -16.66 -15.96
C THR A 261 -2.88 -15.28 -16.57
N ASN A 262 -2.68 -14.20 -15.81
CA ASN A 262 -2.85 -12.84 -16.32
C ASN A 262 -1.73 -12.39 -17.29
N GLY A 263 -0.67 -13.18 -17.45
CA GLY A 263 0.42 -12.97 -18.42
C GLY A 263 0.14 -13.49 -19.84
N GLY A 264 -1.10 -13.90 -20.13
CA GLY A 264 -1.46 -14.55 -21.39
C GLY A 264 -1.41 -16.07 -21.29
N SER A 265 -0.88 -16.76 -22.30
CA SER A 265 -0.76 -18.23 -22.33
C SER A 265 0.67 -18.72 -22.04
N SER A 266 1.46 -17.93 -21.30
CA SER A 266 2.75 -18.38 -20.77
C SER A 266 2.55 -19.64 -19.95
N VAL A 267 3.55 -20.52 -19.93
CA VAL A 267 3.56 -21.80 -19.19
C VAL A 267 4.90 -22.01 -18.49
N THR A 268 5.52 -20.90 -18.14
CA THR A 268 6.85 -20.82 -17.54
C THR A 268 6.90 -19.83 -16.40
N ASP A 269 5.77 -19.18 -16.07
CA ASP A 269 5.72 -18.16 -15.05
C ASP A 269 5.82 -18.82 -13.68
N THR A 270 6.55 -18.19 -12.77
CA THR A 270 6.69 -18.69 -11.41
C THR A 270 6.38 -17.61 -10.40
N LEU A 271 5.59 -17.96 -9.38
CA LEU A 271 5.60 -17.23 -8.11
C LEU A 271 6.40 -18.02 -7.09
N THR A 272 7.49 -17.44 -6.59
CA THR A 272 8.29 -18.05 -5.53
C THR A 272 7.95 -17.45 -4.18
N VAL A 273 7.55 -18.28 -3.23
CA VAL A 273 7.42 -17.90 -1.82
C VAL A 273 8.69 -18.35 -1.11
N VAL A 274 9.56 -17.40 -0.75
CA VAL A 274 10.76 -17.65 0.04
C VAL A 274 10.37 -17.68 1.52
N GLY A 275 9.86 -18.84 1.93
CA GLY A 275 9.30 -19.07 3.26
C GLY A 275 8.04 -19.89 3.25
N ASN A 276 7.14 -19.60 4.18
CA ASN A 276 5.97 -20.41 4.46
C ASN A 276 4.76 -19.97 3.64
N TYR A 277 3.99 -20.96 3.17
CA TYR A 277 2.72 -20.75 2.49
C TYR A 277 1.60 -21.42 3.29
N VAL A 278 0.51 -20.71 3.53
CA VAL A 278 -0.67 -21.23 4.22
C VAL A 278 -1.87 -21.05 3.30
N GLY A 279 -2.40 -22.17 2.81
CA GLY A 279 -3.68 -22.16 2.12
C GLY A 279 -4.84 -22.01 3.11
N ALA A 280 -5.73 -21.05 2.87
CA ALA A 280 -6.91 -20.78 3.70
C ALA A 280 -8.21 -20.91 2.89
N GLY A 281 -8.27 -21.91 2.00
CA GLY A 281 -9.39 -22.15 1.09
C GLY A 281 -9.31 -21.38 -0.23
N GLY A 282 -8.21 -20.66 -0.47
CA GLY A 282 -7.98 -19.89 -1.69
C GLY A 282 -7.57 -20.72 -2.90
N PHE A 283 -7.33 -20.03 -4.01
CA PHE A 283 -6.97 -20.62 -5.30
C PHE A 283 -5.57 -20.22 -5.74
N VAL A 284 -4.98 -21.08 -6.57
CA VAL A 284 -3.80 -20.79 -7.39
C VAL A 284 -4.14 -21.14 -8.84
N ASN A 285 -4.12 -20.16 -9.73
CA ASN A 285 -4.43 -20.32 -11.15
C ASN A 285 -3.12 -20.43 -11.94
N LEU A 286 -3.00 -21.48 -12.76
CA LEU A 286 -1.80 -21.80 -13.52
C LEU A 286 -2.17 -22.15 -14.97
N ASN A 287 -1.42 -21.63 -15.93
CA ASN A 287 -1.47 -22.17 -17.29
C ASN A 287 -0.57 -23.41 -17.37
N THR A 288 -1.07 -24.44 -18.04
CA THR A 288 -0.36 -25.70 -18.22
C THR A 288 -0.61 -26.25 -19.61
N VAL A 289 0.42 -26.76 -20.27
CA VAL A 289 0.24 -27.61 -21.45
C VAL A 289 -0.22 -28.98 -20.98
N LEU A 290 -1.51 -29.30 -21.12
CA LEU A 290 -2.03 -30.62 -20.72
C LEU A 290 -1.62 -31.71 -21.72
N SER A 291 -0.53 -32.42 -21.43
CA SER A 291 -0.03 -33.55 -22.22
C SER A 291 0.59 -34.62 -21.31
N THR A 292 1.78 -35.14 -21.63
CA THR A 292 2.48 -36.19 -20.87
C THR A 292 3.20 -35.63 -19.65
N ASP A 293 3.92 -36.50 -18.93
CA ASP A 293 4.80 -36.10 -17.84
C ASP A 293 5.79 -35.00 -18.28
N GLY A 294 6.11 -34.08 -17.37
CA GLY A 294 7.07 -33.00 -17.62
C GLY A 294 6.59 -31.92 -18.59
N SER A 295 5.31 -31.90 -18.97
CA SER A 295 4.77 -30.83 -19.81
C SER A 295 4.97 -29.45 -19.15
N PRO A 296 5.24 -28.38 -19.92
CA PRO A 296 5.41 -27.04 -19.37
C PRO A 296 4.18 -26.56 -18.59
N SER A 297 4.43 -25.86 -17.49
CA SER A 297 3.42 -25.26 -16.63
C SER A 297 4.00 -24.07 -15.90
N ASP A 298 3.13 -23.10 -15.62
CA ASP A 298 3.38 -22.15 -14.54
C ASP A 298 3.49 -22.91 -13.21
N ARG A 299 4.23 -22.33 -12.27
CA ARG A 299 4.48 -22.97 -10.96
C ARG A 299 4.36 -22.01 -9.79
N LEU A 300 3.77 -22.50 -8.71
CA LEU A 300 4.02 -21.96 -7.38
C LEU A 300 5.25 -22.67 -6.80
N VAL A 301 6.27 -21.91 -6.39
CA VAL A 301 7.51 -22.45 -5.84
C VAL A 301 7.57 -22.12 -4.34
N ILE A 302 7.88 -23.12 -3.51
CA ILE A 302 8.12 -22.96 -2.07
C ILE A 302 9.61 -23.13 -1.81
N ASP A 303 10.26 -22.04 -1.43
CA ASP A 303 11.72 -21.99 -1.22
C ASP A 303 12.03 -21.94 0.28
N GLY A 304 12.66 -23.00 0.80
CA GLY A 304 13.14 -23.10 2.18
C GLY A 304 12.08 -23.22 3.29
N GLY A 305 10.79 -22.97 3.00
CA GLY A 305 9.70 -23.07 3.98
C GLY A 305 8.72 -24.22 3.74
N THR A 306 7.58 -24.20 4.41
CA THR A 306 6.57 -25.26 4.31
C THR A 306 5.23 -24.72 3.81
N ALA A 307 4.63 -25.40 2.82
CA ALA A 307 3.23 -25.19 2.46
C ALA A 307 2.31 -26.03 3.34
N THR A 308 1.35 -25.37 3.99
CA THR A 308 0.36 -25.96 4.90
C THR A 308 -1.05 -25.49 4.56
N GLY A 309 -2.05 -25.90 5.35
CA GLY A 309 -3.44 -25.49 5.14
C GLY A 309 -4.08 -26.20 3.94
N SER A 310 -4.89 -25.48 3.17
CA SER A 310 -5.53 -25.99 1.95
C SER A 310 -5.76 -24.89 0.91
N SER A 311 -5.31 -25.13 -0.32
CA SER A 311 -5.57 -24.31 -1.51
C SER A 311 -6.03 -25.18 -2.67
N PHE A 312 -6.78 -24.58 -3.60
CA PHE A 312 -7.28 -25.21 -4.80
C PHE A 312 -6.46 -24.79 -6.02
N LEU A 313 -5.86 -25.76 -6.72
CA LEU A 313 -5.18 -25.54 -7.99
C LEU A 313 -6.21 -25.52 -9.12
N ARG A 314 -6.25 -24.41 -9.87
CA ARG A 314 -7.02 -24.25 -11.11
C ARG A 314 -6.05 -24.26 -12.29
N ILE A 315 -6.26 -25.22 -13.20
CA ILE A 315 -5.37 -25.44 -14.34
C ILE A 315 -6.06 -25.01 -15.63
N MET A 316 -5.45 -24.05 -16.32
CA MET A 316 -5.89 -23.56 -17.62
C MET A 316 -5.06 -24.25 -18.70
N ASN A 317 -5.72 -24.95 -19.62
CA ASN A 317 -5.01 -25.63 -20.70
C ASN A 317 -4.48 -24.62 -21.73
N ALA A 318 -3.16 -24.49 -21.79
CA ALA A 318 -2.47 -23.64 -22.76
C ALA A 318 -2.11 -24.41 -24.04
N GLY A 319 -3.11 -24.99 -24.70
CA GLY A 319 -2.95 -25.65 -26.00
C GLY A 319 -2.49 -27.11 -25.97
N GLY A 320 -2.55 -27.79 -24.81
CA GLY A 320 -2.28 -29.22 -24.71
C GLY A 320 -3.38 -30.09 -25.31
N GLY A 321 -3.00 -31.17 -26.01
CA GLY A 321 -3.94 -32.11 -26.64
C GLY A 321 -4.51 -33.18 -25.71
N GLY A 322 -4.02 -33.25 -24.47
CA GLY A 322 -4.32 -34.30 -23.51
C GLY A 322 -3.50 -35.57 -23.78
N ALA A 323 -2.88 -36.11 -22.72
CA ALA A 323 -2.27 -37.42 -22.72
C ALA A 323 -2.26 -37.98 -21.30
N GLN A 324 -2.06 -39.29 -21.17
CA GLN A 324 -1.88 -39.91 -19.87
C GLN A 324 -0.47 -39.61 -19.34
N THR A 325 -0.39 -39.13 -18.10
CA THR A 325 0.86 -39.09 -17.31
C THR A 325 1.16 -40.50 -16.80
N VAL A 326 2.37 -41.01 -17.03
CA VAL A 326 2.78 -42.38 -16.65
C VAL A 326 3.85 -42.41 -15.56
N GLY A 327 4.46 -41.27 -15.25
CA GLY A 327 5.45 -41.08 -14.21
C GLY A 327 5.08 -39.95 -13.24
N ASN A 328 5.99 -38.99 -13.08
CA ASN A 328 5.90 -37.88 -12.12
C ASN A 328 4.96 -36.76 -12.56
N GLY A 329 4.12 -36.98 -13.59
CA GLY A 329 3.11 -36.05 -14.04
C GLY A 329 3.64 -34.68 -14.43
N ILE A 330 2.81 -33.65 -14.29
CA ILE A 330 3.17 -32.26 -14.60
C ILE A 330 3.39 -31.50 -13.28
N LEU A 331 4.56 -30.86 -13.18
CA LEU A 331 4.98 -30.12 -12.00
C LEU A 331 4.32 -28.74 -11.97
N VAL A 332 3.45 -28.51 -10.99
CA VAL A 332 2.67 -27.28 -10.81
C VAL A 332 2.94 -26.59 -9.48
N VAL A 333 3.44 -27.36 -8.50
CA VAL A 333 3.95 -26.84 -7.22
C VAL A 333 5.33 -27.43 -7.01
N ASP A 334 6.33 -26.56 -6.90
CA ASP A 334 7.72 -26.94 -6.73
C ASP A 334 8.21 -26.61 -5.32
N THR A 335 9.20 -27.36 -4.83
CA THR A 335 9.84 -27.12 -3.53
C THR A 335 11.35 -27.15 -3.68
N ILE A 336 12.03 -26.10 -3.23
CA ILE A 336 13.49 -25.96 -3.36
C ILE A 336 14.15 -25.59 -2.02
N ASN A 337 15.46 -25.77 -1.93
CA ASN A 337 16.30 -25.42 -0.77
C ASN A 337 15.77 -25.92 0.59
N GLY A 338 15.24 -27.14 0.62
CA GLY A 338 14.66 -27.73 1.85
C GLY A 338 13.18 -27.41 2.06
N GLY A 339 12.54 -26.75 1.10
CA GLY A 339 11.12 -26.52 1.09
C GLY A 339 10.30 -27.82 1.11
N ALA A 340 9.06 -27.74 1.61
CA ALA A 340 8.18 -28.89 1.73
C ALA A 340 6.71 -28.51 1.50
N THR A 341 5.88 -29.51 1.19
CA THR A 341 4.41 -29.38 1.18
C THR A 341 3.80 -30.44 2.08
N LEU A 342 2.78 -30.06 2.86
CA LEU A 342 1.97 -31.04 3.59
C LEU A 342 0.88 -31.62 2.67
N PRO A 343 0.41 -32.87 2.89
CA PRO A 343 -0.56 -33.52 2.01
C PRO A 343 -1.88 -32.76 1.80
N SER A 344 -2.29 -31.91 2.76
CA SER A 344 -3.52 -31.12 2.65
C SER A 344 -3.36 -29.81 1.89
N ALA A 345 -2.12 -29.37 1.63
CA ALA A 345 -1.81 -28.01 1.21
C ALA A 345 -2.42 -27.65 -0.15
N PHE A 346 -2.48 -28.62 -1.08
CA PHE A 346 -2.99 -28.37 -2.43
C PHE A 346 -3.89 -29.50 -2.92
N THR A 347 -5.02 -29.13 -3.52
CA THR A 347 -5.92 -30.06 -4.21
C THR A 347 -6.39 -29.47 -5.53
N LEU A 348 -6.73 -30.29 -6.52
CA LEU A 348 -7.29 -29.79 -7.77
C LEU A 348 -8.74 -29.33 -7.58
N ALA A 349 -9.07 -28.15 -8.12
CA ALA A 349 -10.36 -27.50 -7.98
C ALA A 349 -11.53 -28.25 -8.64
N VAL A 350 -11.28 -29.16 -9.61
CA VAL A 350 -12.33 -29.92 -10.30
C VAL A 350 -12.07 -31.43 -10.38
N PRO A 351 -13.09 -32.31 -10.22
CA PRO A 351 -12.94 -33.76 -10.26
C PRO A 351 -12.56 -34.37 -11.62
N TRP A 352 -12.90 -33.74 -12.75
CA TRP A 352 -12.75 -34.36 -14.07
C TRP A 352 -11.30 -34.46 -14.57
N LEU A 353 -10.37 -33.67 -14.02
CA LEU A 353 -8.94 -33.80 -14.31
C LEU A 353 -8.30 -35.01 -13.62
N ARG A 354 -8.94 -35.57 -12.58
CA ARG A 354 -8.38 -36.66 -11.74
C ARG A 354 -8.24 -38.01 -12.45
N ARG A 355 -8.85 -38.20 -13.63
CA ARG A 355 -8.86 -39.51 -14.32
C ARG A 355 -7.86 -39.67 -15.47
N ALA A 356 -7.15 -38.61 -15.88
CA ALA A 356 -6.17 -38.70 -16.97
C ALA A 356 -4.79 -38.08 -16.65
N LEU A 357 -4.70 -37.19 -15.65
CA LEU A 357 -3.49 -36.41 -15.39
C LEU A 357 -3.14 -36.44 -13.90
N ARG A 358 -1.96 -36.99 -13.55
CA ARG A 358 -1.37 -36.79 -12.23
C ARG A 358 -0.67 -35.43 -12.23
N LEU A 359 -1.06 -34.58 -11.29
CA LEU A 359 -0.38 -33.33 -10.98
C LEU A 359 0.25 -33.51 -9.61
N HIS A 360 1.54 -33.19 -9.48
CA HIS A 360 2.33 -33.61 -8.33
C HIS A 360 2.79 -32.42 -7.51
N PRO A 361 2.46 -32.37 -6.20
CA PRO A 361 3.25 -31.66 -5.21
C PRO A 361 4.47 -32.50 -4.82
N ALA A 362 5.63 -31.87 -4.68
CA ALA A 362 6.95 -32.54 -4.57
C ALA A 362 7.17 -33.50 -3.38
N SER A 363 6.23 -33.66 -2.45
CA SER A 363 6.43 -34.46 -1.22
C SER A 363 6.52 -35.98 -1.40
N GLU A 364 6.39 -36.52 -2.62
CA GLU A 364 6.47 -37.98 -2.89
C GLU A 364 7.85 -38.46 -3.38
N GLN A 365 8.91 -37.64 -3.30
CA GLN A 365 10.28 -38.00 -3.76
C GLN A 365 11.26 -38.48 -2.67
N ARG A 366 10.81 -39.21 -1.65
CA ARG A 366 11.72 -40.02 -0.82
C ARG A 366 11.17 -41.41 -0.55
#